data_AF-A0A959K4C2-F1
#
_entry.id   AF-A0A959K4C2-F1
#
_cell.length_a   1.000
_cell.length_b   1.000
_cell.length_c   1.000
_cell.angle_alpha   90.00
_cell.angle_beta   90.00
_cell.angle_gamma   90.00
#
_symmetry.space_group_name_H-M   'P 1'
#
loop_
_entity.id
_entity.type
_entity.pdbx_description
1 polymer ?
#
loop_
_entity_poly.entity_id
_entity_poly.type
_entity_poly.pdbx_seq_one_letter_code
_entity_poly.pdbx_strand_id
1 'polypeptide(L)'
;MYPYNYVEFKPHQLLRKYIDAYWMVEYKCSYNLCSKILPDGCIDIILNLGTNLRTDARSTLMRNEQAYLVGTMTRFKENELQPDTKLLGIRFR
;
A
#
# COMPACT_ATOMS: atom_id res chain seq x y z
N MET A 1 -18.21 1.63 -11.54
CA MET A 1 -17.40 2.04 -10.37
C MET A 1 -16.19 1.12 -10.33
N TYR A 2 -14.97 1.64 -10.37
CA TYR A 2 -13.78 0.78 -10.34
C TYR A 2 -13.67 0.11 -8.96
N PRO A 3 -13.30 -1.18 -8.89
CA PRO A 3 -13.28 -1.95 -7.64
C PRO A 3 -12.12 -1.60 -6.70
N TYR A 4 -11.24 -0.73 -7.18
CA TYR A 4 -10.00 -0.29 -6.58
C TYR A 4 -10.08 1.22 -6.37
N ASN A 5 -9.97 1.66 -5.12
CA ASN A 5 -9.96 3.08 -4.76
C ASN A 5 -8.60 3.46 -4.19
N TYR A 6 -7.95 4.45 -4.81
CA TYR A 6 -6.70 5.04 -4.35
C TYR A 6 -6.92 6.52 -4.07
N VAL A 7 -6.55 6.97 -2.87
CA VAL A 7 -6.70 8.37 -2.46
C VAL A 7 -5.42 8.82 -1.76
N GLU A 8 -4.99 10.04 -2.05
CA GLU A 8 -3.86 10.70 -1.40
C GLU A 8 -4.31 11.89 -0.55
N PHE A 9 -3.58 12.13 0.53
CA PHE A 9 -3.79 13.24 1.45
C PHE A 9 -2.47 13.97 1.68
N LYS A 10 -2.54 15.30 1.64
CA LYS A 10 -1.38 16.15 1.94
C LYS A 10 -1.08 16.13 3.43
N PRO A 11 0.19 16.08 3.84
CA PRO A 11 0.53 16.13 5.24
C PRO A 11 0.32 17.53 5.82
N HIS A 12 0.09 17.57 7.12
CA HIS A 12 0.08 18.80 7.89
C HIS A 12 1.41 19.56 7.72
N GLN A 13 1.37 20.89 7.80
CA GLN A 13 2.53 21.75 7.49
C GLN A 13 3.79 21.36 8.27
N LEU A 14 3.64 20.99 9.56
CA LEU A 14 4.74 20.56 10.43
C LEU A 14 5.44 19.27 9.98
N LEU A 15 4.76 18.42 9.20
CA LEU A 15 5.27 17.12 8.76
C LEU A 15 5.79 17.13 7.31
N ARG A 16 5.57 18.22 6.55
CA ARG A 16 5.94 18.32 5.12
C ARG A 16 7.43 18.14 4.83
N LYS A 17 8.29 18.40 5.82
CA LYS A 17 9.75 18.18 5.68
C LYS A 17 10.14 16.70 5.71
N TYR A 18 9.26 15.82 6.18
CA TYR A 18 9.54 14.39 6.34
C TYR A 18 8.62 13.53 5.46
N ILE A 19 7.34 13.89 5.40
CA ILE A 19 6.29 13.14 4.72
C ILE A 19 5.94 13.88 3.44
N ASP A 20 5.91 13.15 2.33
CA ASP A 20 5.46 13.65 1.03
C ASP A 20 3.93 13.52 0.91
N ALA A 21 3.40 12.34 1.20
CA ALA A 21 1.97 12.05 1.15
C ALA A 21 1.55 10.98 2.17
N TYR A 22 0.29 11.03 2.57
CA TYR A 22 -0.41 9.85 3.06
C TYR A 22 -1.26 9.30 1.93
N TRP A 23 -1.35 7.98 1.80
CA TRP A 23 -2.17 7.35 0.77
C TRP A 23 -2.98 6.19 1.34
N MET A 24 -4.15 5.94 0.77
CA MET A 24 -5.00 4.82 1.14
C MET A 24 -5.44 4.04 -0.09
N VAL A 25 -5.34 2.71 -0.01
CA VAL A 25 -5.90 1.78 -0.98
C VAL A 25 -7.02 1.01 -0.30
N GLU A 26 -8.20 1.00 -0.93
CA GLU A 26 -9.30 0.12 -0.57
C GLU A 26 -9.71 -0.73 -1.77
N TYR A 27 -9.83 -2.03 -1.58
CA TYR A 27 -10.34 -2.97 -2.57
C TYR A 27 -11.58 -3.66 -2.02
N LYS A 28 -12.74 -3.39 -2.64
CA LYS A 28 -14.07 -3.81 -2.16
C LYS A 28 -14.74 -4.86 -3.07
N CYS A 29 -13.97 -5.48 -3.96
CA CYS A 29 -14.50 -6.46 -4.88
C CYS A 29 -14.54 -7.87 -4.29
N SER A 30 -15.45 -8.69 -4.81
CA SER A 30 -15.64 -10.09 -4.38
C SER A 30 -14.72 -11.10 -5.06
N TYR A 31 -13.80 -10.65 -5.93
CA TYR A 31 -12.84 -11.50 -6.63
C TYR A 31 -11.40 -11.07 -6.33
N ASN A 32 -10.44 -11.97 -6.51
CA ASN A 32 -9.02 -11.63 -6.34
C ASN A 32 -8.48 -10.93 -7.60
N LEU A 33 -7.67 -9.89 -7.41
CA LEU A 33 -7.00 -9.18 -8.49
C LEU A 33 -5.49 -9.23 -8.27
N CYS A 34 -4.75 -9.74 -9.26
CA CYS A 34 -3.31 -9.58 -9.30
C CYS A 34 -2.98 -8.19 -9.85
N SER A 35 -2.36 -7.34 -9.03
CA SER A 35 -1.93 -6.00 -9.42
C SER A 35 -0.42 -5.89 -9.44
N LYS A 36 0.10 -5.04 -10.34
CA LYS A 36 1.53 -4.74 -10.44
C LYS A 36 1.79 -3.34 -9.90
N ILE A 37 2.68 -3.24 -8.92
CA ILE A 37 3.25 -1.98 -8.46
C ILE A 37 4.58 -1.79 -9.17
N LEU A 38 4.73 -0.70 -9.92
CA LEU A 38 5.96 -0.35 -10.59
C LEU A 38 7.01 0.19 -9.59
N PRO A 39 8.32 0.07 -9.91
CA PRO A 39 9.36 0.76 -9.17
C PRO A 39 9.05 2.27 -9.08
N ASP A 40 8.88 2.80 -7.87
CA ASP A 40 8.55 4.21 -7.63
C ASP A 40 9.63 4.97 -6.85
N GLY A 41 10.69 4.28 -6.41
CA GLY A 41 11.78 4.86 -5.64
C GLY A 41 11.37 5.41 -4.27
N CYS A 42 10.17 5.10 -3.80
CA CYS A 42 9.64 5.65 -2.56
C CYS A 42 10.08 4.83 -1.34
N ILE A 43 10.03 5.47 -0.17
CA ILE A 43 10.16 4.82 1.13
C ILE A 43 8.85 5.05 1.87
N ASP A 44 8.14 3.97 2.16
CA ASP A 44 6.83 4.03 2.78
C ASP A 44 6.80 3.22 4.09
N ILE A 45 6.11 3.73 5.11
CA ILE A 45 5.56 2.88 6.17
C ILE A 45 4.15 2.51 5.76
N ILE A 46 3.85 1.22 5.62
CA ILE A 46 2.54 0.71 5.19
C ILE A 46 1.90 -0.06 6.34
N LEU A 47 0.69 0.36 6.70
CA LEU A 47 -0.17 -0.33 7.65
C LEU A 47 -1.20 -1.16 6.88
N ASN A 48 -1.32 -2.44 7.25
CA ASN A 48 -2.42 -3.26 6.77
C ASN A 48 -3.61 -3.17 7.72
N LEU A 49 -4.66 -2.48 7.28
CA LEU A 49 -5.92 -2.29 8.02
C LEU A 49 -7.02 -3.25 7.55
N GLY A 50 -6.71 -4.11 6.57
CA GLY A 50 -7.63 -5.09 5.99
C GLY A 50 -7.19 -6.52 6.30
N THR A 51 -7.65 -7.47 5.49
CA THR A 51 -7.27 -8.89 5.64
C THR A 51 -5.79 -9.14 5.36
N ASN A 52 -5.28 -10.30 5.78
CA ASN A 52 -3.90 -10.69 5.50
C ASN A 52 -3.61 -10.67 3.99
N LEU A 53 -2.61 -9.89 3.59
CA LEU A 53 -2.27 -9.67 2.19
C LEU A 53 -0.96 -10.38 1.84
N ARG A 54 -0.94 -11.09 0.72
CA ARG A 54 0.28 -11.67 0.15
C ARG A 54 0.83 -10.74 -0.93
N THR A 55 2.09 -10.35 -0.78
CA THR A 55 2.79 -9.43 -1.69
C THR A 55 4.06 -10.07 -2.22
N ASP A 56 4.61 -9.46 -3.27
CA ASP A 56 5.86 -9.87 -3.91
C ASP A 56 5.85 -11.36 -4.34
N ALA A 57 4.92 -11.67 -5.25
CA ALA A 57 4.70 -13.04 -5.75
C ALA A 57 4.48 -14.08 -4.62
N ARG A 58 3.71 -13.69 -3.60
CA ARG A 58 3.35 -14.50 -2.41
C ARG A 58 4.48 -14.81 -1.44
N SER A 59 5.66 -14.23 -1.62
CA SER A 59 6.81 -14.42 -0.72
C SER A 59 6.64 -13.71 0.62
N THR A 60 5.92 -12.58 0.63
CA THR A 60 5.76 -11.74 1.82
C THR A 60 4.30 -11.76 2.29
N LEU A 61 4.10 -11.93 3.59
CA LEU A 61 2.80 -11.87 4.24
C LEU A 61 2.68 -10.59 5.07
N MET A 62 1.84 -9.67 4.62
CA MET A 62 1.43 -8.50 5.38
C MET A 62 0.20 -8.85 6.22
N ARG A 63 0.40 -9.05 7.51
CA ARG A 63 -0.65 -9.40 8.47
C ARG A 63 -1.52 -8.18 8.79
N ASN A 64 -2.80 -8.43 9.06
CA ASN A 64 -3.74 -7.45 9.58
C ASN A 64 -3.17 -6.77 10.85
N GLU A 65 -3.41 -5.46 10.97
CA GLU A 65 -3.00 -4.61 12.09
C GLU A 65 -1.48 -4.52 12.33
N GLN A 66 -0.68 -4.81 11.29
CA GLN A 66 0.77 -4.67 11.34
C GLN A 66 1.27 -3.54 10.44
N ALA A 67 2.43 -2.98 10.82
CA ALA A 67 3.13 -1.95 10.06
C ALA A 67 4.40 -2.53 9.42
N TYR A 68 4.72 -2.06 8.22
CA TYR A 68 5.82 -2.54 7.40
C TYR A 68 6.62 -1.37 6.87
N LEU A 69 7.94 -1.38 7.08
CA LEU A 69 8.84 -0.47 6.39
C LEU A 69 9.14 -1.04 5.00
N VAL A 70 8.73 -0.32 3.96
CA VAL A 70 8.98 -0.67 2.57
C VAL A 70 9.94 0.36 1.99
N GLY A 71 11.16 -0.09 1.71
CA GLY A 71 12.17 0.74 1.07
C GLY A 71 11.99 0.82 -0.45
N THR A 72 12.97 1.44 -1.09
CA THR A 72 12.98 1.71 -2.53
C THR A 72 12.82 0.43 -3.34
N MET A 73 11.74 0.37 -4.12
CA MET A 73 11.50 -0.75 -5.05
C MET A 73 12.37 -0.58 -6.30
N THR A 74 13.22 -1.55 -6.60
CA THR A 74 14.04 -1.60 -7.83
C THR A 74 13.45 -2.49 -8.92
N ARG A 75 12.40 -3.25 -8.58
CA ARG A 75 11.66 -4.16 -9.47
C ARG A 75 10.17 -4.02 -9.22
N PHE A 76 9.35 -4.34 -10.22
CA PHE A 76 7.91 -4.37 -10.02
C PHE A 76 7.55 -5.45 -9.00
N LYS A 77 6.51 -5.22 -8.19
CA LYS A 77 5.96 -6.22 -7.29
C LYS A 77 4.56 -6.61 -7.72
N GLU A 78 4.28 -7.90 -7.64
CA GLU A 78 2.93 -8.43 -7.84
C GLU A 78 2.25 -8.63 -6.48
N ASN A 79 1.05 -8.08 -6.36
CA ASN A 79 0.22 -8.18 -5.17
C ASN A 79 -1.09 -8.87 -5.51
N GLU A 80 -1.51 -9.77 -4.63
CA GLU A 80 -2.81 -10.43 -4.75
C GLU A 80 -3.82 -9.69 -3.87
N LEU A 81 -4.53 -8.73 -4.44
CA LEU A 81 -5.60 -8.01 -3.76
C LEU A 81 -6.78 -8.96 -3.56
N GLN A 82 -7.13 -9.18 -2.30
CA GLN A 82 -8.28 -9.97 -1.88
C GLN A 82 -9.42 -9.04 -1.43
N PRO A 83 -10.67 -9.54 -1.35
CA PRO A 83 -11.75 -8.82 -0.70
C PRO A 83 -11.30 -8.26 0.66
N ASP A 84 -11.73 -7.04 0.96
CA ASP A 84 -11.39 -6.32 2.19
C ASP A 84 -9.90 -5.98 2.35
N THR A 85 -9.13 -5.91 1.26
CA THR A 85 -7.79 -5.32 1.30
C THR A 85 -7.91 -3.82 1.58
N LYS A 86 -7.26 -3.38 2.65
CA LYS A 86 -7.19 -1.97 3.04
C LYS A 86 -5.79 -1.63 3.54
N LEU A 87 -5.09 -0.78 2.80
CA LEU A 87 -3.74 -0.34 3.14
C LEU A 87 -3.71 1.17 3.35
N LEU A 88 -2.99 1.60 4.38
CA LEU A 88 -2.67 2.99 4.64
C LEU A 88 -1.15 3.15 4.57
N GLY A 89 -0.66 4.03 3.72
CA GLY A 89 0.76 4.34 3.61
C GLY A 89 1.11 5.74 4.06
N ILE A 90 2.30 5.86 4.61
CA ILE A 90 2.98 7.11 4.91
C ILE A 90 4.22 7.15 4.03
N ARG A 91 4.23 8.02 3.03
CA ARG A 91 5.35 8.19 2.10
C ARG A 91 6.31 9.25 2.59
N PHE A 92 7.58 8.88 2.68
CA PHE A 92 8.66 9.78 3.06
C PHE A 92 9.33 10.42 1.84
N ARG A 93 9.97 11.57 2.05
CA ARG A 93 10.79 12.26 1.03
C ARG A 93 12.12 11.56 0.77
#